data_AF-A0A954WX84-F1
#
_entry.id   AF-A0A954WX84-F1
#
_cell.length_a   1.000
_cell.length_b   1.000
_cell.length_c   1.000
_cell.angle_alpha   90.00
_cell.angle_beta   90.00
_cell.angle_gamma   90.00
#
_symmetry.space_group_name_H-M   'P 1'
#
loop_
_entity.id
_entity.type
_entity.pdbx_description
1 polymer ?
#
loop_
_entity_poly.entity_id
_entity_poly.type
_entity_poly.pdbx_seq_one_letter_code
_entity_poly.pdbx_strand_id
1 'polypeptide(L)'
;MQGYRPVFAWALMTLSVGAYLGLAISTQNVATKRVFLPGTTTHGHYQIELACNACHEDFNGVRQDACTDCHGADLKRDKDTHPASKFNDPTNADRLAVLDAQKCTTCHREHVPNRTGAMGLSLPVDYCFHCHSSVADQRPSHKGMKHDSCQSAGCHNYHDNQALYESFLFKNVDQADLLVDPKNPHRLVATDNSDLQLHASDADAPIDLLLRPIVEDWENSIHARDGVNCRDCHDVTSEDERDRTWVNQIGVNSCKRCHEGEAKSFMNGRHGMRLAVGLSPMAVSDARLPMHHESSHKTVGCSACHTPHRYDTKFAAADACISCHADQHSLNYVSSKHFELWQAELSGNAPHGSGVSCATCHLPRAEVDGEIVVEHNQNNNLRPNEKMIRSVCMNCHGLEFSLNALADPDLVKNCFAGQPSVNIDSAQMAKRWFEEKESKRQKK
;
A
#
# COMPACT_ATOMS: atom_id res chain seq x y z
N MET A 1 -26.83 60.18 4.24
CA MET A 1 -26.68 58.72 4.44
C MET A 1 -25.81 58.04 3.37
N GLN A 2 -24.72 58.67 2.90
CA GLN A 2 -23.82 58.09 1.87
C GLN A 2 -22.52 57.52 2.44
N GLY A 3 -22.12 57.87 3.67
CA GLY A 3 -20.87 57.42 4.30
C GLY A 3 -20.91 56.08 5.05
N TYR A 4 -22.09 55.54 5.38
CA TYR A 4 -22.22 54.29 6.15
C TYR A 4 -22.39 53.03 5.30
N ARG A 5 -22.74 53.17 4.01
CA ARG A 5 -22.88 52.05 3.07
C ARG A 5 -21.64 51.14 2.99
N PRO A 6 -20.39 51.66 2.96
CA PRO A 6 -19.22 50.78 2.95
C PRO A 6 -19.06 50.02 4.28
N VAL A 7 -19.36 50.64 5.42
CA VAL A 7 -19.24 50.00 6.74
C VAL A 7 -20.24 48.86 6.89
N PHE A 8 -21.51 49.06 6.49
CA PHE A 8 -22.51 48.00 6.51
C PHE A 8 -22.19 46.87 5.53
N ALA A 9 -21.67 47.19 4.34
CA ALA A 9 -21.24 46.18 3.38
C ALA A 9 -20.08 45.34 3.91
N TRP A 10 -19.07 45.97 4.53
CA TRP A 10 -17.96 45.27 5.18
C TRP A 10 -18.42 44.41 6.35
N ALA A 11 -19.27 44.95 7.24
CA ALA A 11 -19.80 44.19 8.37
C ALA A 11 -20.62 42.97 7.90
N LEU A 12 -21.47 43.14 6.88
CA LEU A 12 -22.24 42.03 6.30
C LEU A 12 -21.30 40.98 5.71
N MET A 13 -20.29 41.40 4.94
CA MET A 13 -19.31 40.47 4.35
C MET A 13 -18.54 39.70 5.43
N THR A 14 -18.05 40.37 6.48
CA THR A 14 -17.35 39.72 7.58
C THR A 14 -18.25 38.75 8.33
N LEU A 15 -19.51 39.11 8.60
CA LEU A 15 -20.47 38.21 9.23
C LEU A 15 -20.80 37.01 8.34
N SER A 16 -20.96 37.21 7.03
CA SER A 16 -21.20 36.12 6.07
C SER A 16 -20.00 35.17 5.98
N VAL A 17 -18.78 35.69 5.91
CA VAL A 17 -17.55 34.87 5.92
C VAL A 17 -17.40 34.15 7.25
N GLY A 18 -17.61 34.84 8.38
CA GLY A 18 -17.55 34.26 9.72
C GLY A 18 -18.59 33.16 9.92
N ALA A 19 -19.84 33.37 9.47
CA ALA A 19 -20.90 32.37 9.51
C ALA A 19 -20.57 31.17 8.61
N TYR A 20 -20.03 31.40 7.41
CA TYR A 20 -19.60 30.33 6.52
C TYR A 20 -18.47 29.50 7.12
N LEU A 21 -17.43 30.12 7.67
CA LEU A 21 -16.31 29.43 8.31
C LEU A 21 -16.75 28.70 9.58
N GLY A 22 -17.60 29.33 10.40
CA GLY A 22 -18.18 28.73 11.61
C GLY A 22 -19.06 27.51 11.29
N LEU A 23 -19.84 27.58 10.20
CA LEU A 23 -20.60 26.44 9.71
C LEU A 23 -19.65 25.36 9.17
N ALA A 24 -18.66 25.73 8.37
CA ALA A 24 -17.72 24.79 7.74
C ALA A 24 -16.94 23.95 8.76
N ILE A 25 -16.54 24.53 9.90
CA ILE A 25 -15.85 23.80 10.96
C ILE A 25 -16.81 22.94 11.81
N SER A 26 -18.06 23.40 12.00
CA SER A 26 -19.07 22.68 12.79
C SER A 26 -19.76 21.55 12.02
N THR A 27 -19.74 21.58 10.69
CA THR A 27 -20.38 20.53 9.87
C THR A 27 -19.52 19.28 9.80
N GLN A 28 -20.14 18.10 9.80
CA GLN A 28 -19.50 16.84 9.40
C GLN A 28 -19.34 16.74 7.87
N ASN A 29 -19.81 17.73 7.11
CA ASN A 29 -19.61 17.76 5.68
C ASN A 29 -18.13 17.98 5.37
N VAL A 30 -17.56 16.98 4.71
CA VAL A 30 -16.12 16.91 4.51
C VAL A 30 -15.64 17.86 3.41
N ALA A 31 -16.51 18.23 2.46
CA ALA A 31 -16.16 19.14 1.36
C ALA A 31 -16.00 20.60 1.83
N THR A 32 -16.78 21.04 2.81
CA THR A 32 -16.68 22.39 3.39
C THR A 32 -15.44 22.58 4.25
N LYS A 33 -14.90 21.49 4.84
CA LYS A 33 -13.67 21.52 5.64
C LYS A 33 -12.40 21.78 4.81
N ARG A 34 -12.46 21.59 3.49
CA ARG A 34 -11.30 21.77 2.59
C ARG A 34 -10.66 23.15 2.68
N VAL A 35 -11.44 24.18 3.02
CA VAL A 35 -10.95 25.57 3.20
C VAL A 35 -9.94 25.72 4.33
N PHE A 36 -9.89 24.74 5.24
CA PHE A 36 -8.99 24.73 6.39
C PHE A 36 -7.72 23.88 6.16
N LEU A 37 -7.54 23.27 4.99
CA LEU A 37 -6.31 22.55 4.68
C LEU A 37 -5.14 23.53 4.54
N PRO A 38 -4.07 23.42 5.35
CA PRO A 38 -2.95 24.37 5.29
C PRO A 38 -2.07 24.16 4.05
N GLY A 39 -2.19 23.01 3.39
CA GLY A 39 -1.44 22.65 2.20
C GLY A 39 -1.87 21.30 1.65
N THR A 40 -1.29 20.91 0.53
CA THR A 40 -1.57 19.63 -0.11
C THR A 40 -1.00 18.48 0.73
N THR A 41 -1.85 17.52 1.06
CA THR A 41 -1.46 16.26 1.72
C THR A 41 -0.60 15.40 0.80
N THR A 42 0.27 14.56 1.37
CA THR A 42 1.05 13.59 0.61
C THR A 42 0.18 12.66 -0.23
N HIS A 43 0.78 12.03 -1.24
CA HIS A 43 0.10 11.01 -2.03
C HIS A 43 -0.29 9.76 -1.22
N GLY A 44 0.15 9.65 0.05
CA GLY A 44 -0.28 8.58 0.96
C GLY A 44 -1.61 8.86 1.65
N HIS A 45 -1.85 10.09 2.07
CA HIS A 45 -2.98 10.41 2.96
C HIS A 45 -4.04 11.30 2.32
N TYR A 46 -3.85 11.77 1.08
CA TYR A 46 -4.82 12.68 0.46
C TYR A 46 -6.24 12.13 0.32
N GLN A 47 -6.41 10.81 0.26
CA GLN A 47 -7.73 10.18 0.19
C GLN A 47 -8.54 10.35 1.50
N ILE A 48 -7.87 10.67 2.61
CA ILE A 48 -8.46 10.89 3.93
C ILE A 48 -8.22 12.31 4.45
N GLU A 49 -7.66 13.23 3.66
CA GLU A 49 -7.32 14.61 4.09
C GLU A 49 -8.53 15.41 4.61
N LEU A 50 -9.70 14.95 4.21
CA LEU A 50 -10.99 15.50 4.54
C LEU A 50 -11.49 14.99 5.91
N ALA A 51 -11.11 13.78 6.34
CA ALA A 51 -11.38 13.27 7.68
C ALA A 51 -10.31 13.76 8.68
N CYS A 52 -10.32 15.07 9.01
CA CYS A 52 -9.26 15.69 9.83
C CYS A 52 -9.02 14.97 11.18
N ASN A 53 -10.08 14.45 11.80
CA ASN A 53 -10.01 13.70 13.07
C ASN A 53 -9.33 12.33 12.95
N ALA A 54 -9.10 11.83 11.73
CA ALA A 54 -8.27 10.65 11.50
C ALA A 54 -6.82 10.90 11.90
N CYS A 55 -6.34 12.16 11.89
CA CYS A 55 -4.97 12.51 12.28
C CYS A 55 -4.91 13.47 13.47
N HIS A 56 -5.93 14.32 13.64
CA HIS A 56 -5.95 15.38 14.63
C HIS A 56 -6.93 15.10 15.77
N GLU A 57 -6.58 15.57 16.96
CA GLU A 57 -7.52 15.81 18.04
C GLU A 57 -8.03 17.25 17.96
N ASP A 58 -9.32 17.45 18.21
CA ASP A 58 -9.94 18.77 18.19
C ASP A 58 -9.19 19.71 19.14
N PHE A 59 -8.65 20.80 18.58
CA PHE A 59 -7.86 21.82 19.28
C PHE A 59 -6.54 21.35 19.94
N ASN A 60 -6.19 20.06 19.85
CA ASN A 60 -5.01 19.46 20.50
C ASN A 60 -3.91 19.00 19.52
N GLY A 61 -4.11 19.20 18.21
CA GLY A 61 -3.07 18.95 17.20
C GLY A 61 -3.03 17.50 16.71
N VAL A 62 -1.90 17.08 16.15
CA VAL A 62 -1.74 15.72 15.59
C VAL A 62 -1.52 14.72 16.72
N ARG A 63 -2.25 13.60 16.69
CA ARG A 63 -2.09 12.55 17.69
C ARG A 63 -1.05 11.52 17.25
N GLN A 64 -0.21 11.06 18.19
CA GLN A 64 0.78 10.02 17.91
C GLN A 64 0.13 8.65 17.70
N ASP A 65 -0.94 8.35 18.43
CA ASP A 65 -1.70 7.11 18.33
C ASP A 65 -2.40 6.98 16.96
N ALA A 66 -2.90 8.08 16.40
CA ALA A 66 -3.48 8.13 15.06
C ALA A 66 -2.56 7.56 13.97
N CYS A 67 -1.24 7.77 14.09
CA CYS A 67 -0.26 7.18 13.19
C CYS A 67 -0.16 5.66 13.38
N THR A 68 -0.07 5.21 14.64
CA THR A 68 0.14 3.81 14.98
C THR A 68 -1.11 2.95 14.88
N ASP A 69 -2.30 3.54 14.91
CA ASP A 69 -3.57 2.85 14.69
C ASP A 69 -3.62 2.25 13.28
N CYS A 70 -3.02 2.93 12.29
CA CYS A 70 -2.87 2.41 10.93
C CYS A 70 -1.53 1.70 10.70
N HIS A 71 -0.40 2.28 11.13
CA HIS A 71 0.94 1.80 10.77
C HIS A 71 1.62 0.93 11.83
N GLY A 72 1.06 0.80 13.04
CA GLY A 72 1.71 0.05 14.12
C GLY A 72 1.88 -1.44 13.81
N ALA A 73 0.90 -2.03 13.11
CA ALA A 73 1.00 -3.40 12.63
C ALA A 73 2.12 -3.56 11.58
N ASP A 74 2.26 -2.57 10.68
CA ASP A 74 3.31 -2.55 9.67
C ASP A 74 4.70 -2.47 10.32
N LEU A 75 4.89 -1.54 11.27
CA LEU A 75 6.15 -1.39 12.01
C LEU A 75 6.55 -2.68 12.72
N LYS A 76 5.59 -3.39 13.32
CA LYS A 76 5.84 -4.68 13.97
C LYS A 76 6.23 -5.76 12.96
N ARG A 77 5.49 -5.88 11.85
CA ARG A 77 5.74 -6.86 10.79
C ARG A 77 7.10 -6.63 10.14
N ASP A 78 7.45 -5.38 9.90
CA ASP A 78 8.66 -4.97 9.20
C ASP A 78 9.90 -4.97 10.13
N LYS A 79 9.72 -5.36 11.39
CA LYS A 79 10.74 -5.41 12.44
C LYS A 79 11.47 -4.08 12.57
N ASP A 80 10.68 -3.03 12.79
CA ASP A 80 11.13 -1.65 12.86
C ASP A 80 12.53 -1.54 13.47
N THR A 81 13.48 -1.06 12.67
CA THR A 81 14.87 -0.97 13.12
C THR A 81 15.13 0.24 14.01
N HIS A 82 14.20 1.17 14.10
CA HIS A 82 14.28 2.33 14.99
C HIS A 82 12.95 2.53 15.76
N PRO A 83 12.49 1.52 16.51
CA PRO A 83 11.28 1.65 17.30
C PRO A 83 11.54 2.60 18.47
N ALA A 84 10.50 3.31 18.91
CA ALA A 84 10.58 4.25 20.03
C ALA A 84 11.25 3.63 21.28
N SER A 85 11.04 2.33 21.51
CA SER A 85 11.64 1.59 22.63
C SER A 85 13.18 1.55 22.63
N LYS A 86 13.85 1.63 21.46
CA LYS A 86 15.32 1.71 21.39
C LYS A 86 15.87 3.01 21.98
N PHE A 87 15.03 4.05 22.04
CA PHE A 87 15.42 5.36 22.54
C PHE A 87 15.04 5.58 24.01
N ASN A 88 14.37 4.60 24.65
CA ASN A 88 14.00 4.69 26.06
C ASN A 88 15.20 4.58 27.02
N ASP A 89 16.36 4.15 26.52
CA ASP A 89 17.60 4.14 27.30
C ASP A 89 18.05 5.59 27.59
N PRO A 90 18.26 5.98 28.87
CA PRO A 90 18.70 7.32 29.25
C PRO A 90 19.98 7.80 28.56
N THR A 91 20.83 6.90 28.08
CA THR A 91 22.04 7.25 27.30
C THR A 91 21.73 7.94 25.96
N ASN A 92 20.48 7.88 25.49
CA ASN A 92 20.04 8.61 24.31
C ASN A 92 19.56 10.05 24.59
N ALA A 93 19.56 10.51 25.85
CA ALA A 93 19.03 11.83 26.22
C ALA A 93 19.62 12.97 25.38
N ASP A 94 20.94 12.99 25.19
CA ASP A 94 21.61 14.02 24.38
C ASP A 94 21.20 13.96 22.90
N ARG A 95 20.96 12.76 22.36
CA ARG A 95 20.48 12.59 20.97
C ARG A 95 19.03 13.04 20.83
N LEU A 96 18.17 12.67 21.77
CA LEU A 96 16.75 13.04 21.78
C LEU A 96 16.53 14.54 21.98
N ALA A 97 17.47 15.24 22.64
CA ALA A 97 17.47 16.69 22.73
C ALA A 97 17.69 17.39 21.37
N VAL A 98 18.41 16.74 20.43
CA VAL A 98 18.61 17.23 19.05
C VAL A 98 17.42 16.86 18.17
N LEU A 99 17.00 15.60 18.22
CA LEU A 99 15.91 15.06 17.42
C LEU A 99 15.18 13.96 18.20
N ASP A 100 13.94 14.24 18.62
CA ASP A 100 13.08 13.28 19.31
C ASP A 100 12.55 12.21 18.35
N ALA A 101 13.36 11.17 18.14
CA ALA A 101 13.09 10.02 17.28
C ALA A 101 11.94 9.12 17.78
N GLN A 102 11.35 9.40 18.94
CA GLN A 102 10.24 8.61 19.51
C GLN A 102 8.88 9.05 18.96
N LYS A 103 8.80 10.20 18.30
CA LYS A 103 7.54 10.75 17.76
C LYS A 103 7.57 10.77 16.24
N CYS A 104 6.51 10.27 15.62
CA CYS A 104 6.37 10.27 14.16
C CYS A 104 6.45 11.68 13.59
N THR A 105 5.81 12.64 14.26
CA THR A 105 5.69 14.04 13.82
C THR A 105 6.99 14.84 13.93
N THR A 106 8.01 14.32 14.61
CA THR A 106 9.35 14.94 14.63
C THR A 106 9.95 14.91 13.23
N CYS A 107 9.85 13.77 12.54
CA CYS A 107 10.41 13.56 11.21
C CYS A 107 9.36 13.80 10.12
N HIS A 108 8.17 13.21 10.28
CA HIS A 108 7.11 13.27 9.28
C HIS A 108 6.22 14.49 9.45
N ARG A 109 5.97 15.22 8.35
CA ARG A 109 5.04 16.35 8.32
C ARG A 109 4.15 16.32 7.10
N GLU A 110 2.84 16.25 7.34
CA GLU A 110 1.82 16.39 6.31
C GLU A 110 1.53 17.87 5.99
N HIS A 111 0.91 18.11 4.84
CA HIS A 111 0.57 19.45 4.33
C HIS A 111 1.77 20.39 4.05
N VAL A 112 2.97 19.84 3.93
CA VAL A 112 4.20 20.61 3.67
C VAL A 112 4.81 20.18 2.32
N PRO A 113 4.25 20.63 1.18
CA PRO A 113 4.65 20.14 -0.15
C PRO A 113 6.13 20.38 -0.46
N ASN A 114 6.71 21.48 0.01
CA ASN A 114 8.12 21.79 -0.18
C ASN A 114 9.07 20.88 0.63
N ARG A 115 8.56 20.08 1.57
CA ARG A 115 9.31 19.04 2.30
C ARG A 115 8.93 17.62 1.90
N THR A 116 7.93 17.47 1.03
CA THR A 116 7.48 16.16 0.57
C THR A 116 8.32 15.74 -0.63
N GLY A 117 9.22 14.79 -0.43
CA GLY A 117 10.07 14.23 -1.45
C GLY A 117 9.36 13.22 -2.37
N ALA A 118 10.16 12.57 -3.21
CA ALA A 118 9.70 11.48 -4.06
C ALA A 118 9.01 10.38 -3.23
N MET A 119 8.08 9.65 -3.87
CA MET A 119 7.29 8.60 -3.22
C MET A 119 6.45 9.05 -2.01
N GLY A 120 6.31 10.37 -1.77
CA GLY A 120 5.56 10.90 -0.64
C GLY A 120 6.34 10.91 0.67
N LEU A 121 7.67 10.89 0.61
CA LEU A 121 8.54 10.96 1.78
C LEU A 121 8.44 12.34 2.44
N SER A 122 7.73 12.42 3.56
CA SER A 122 7.32 13.68 4.19
C SER A 122 8.33 14.20 5.24
N LEU A 123 9.63 14.13 4.95
CA LEU A 123 10.69 14.45 5.91
C LEU A 123 11.90 15.16 5.26
N PRO A 124 12.74 15.90 6.02
CA PRO A 124 13.95 16.53 5.50
C PRO A 124 15.01 15.53 5.01
N VAL A 125 15.78 15.88 3.98
CA VAL A 125 16.76 14.96 3.35
C VAL A 125 17.96 14.59 4.24
N ASP A 126 18.29 15.45 5.20
CA ASP A 126 19.48 15.39 6.04
C ASP A 126 19.20 14.82 7.45
N TYR A 127 17.97 14.39 7.74
CA TYR A 127 17.55 14.06 9.10
C TYR A 127 18.44 12.98 9.76
N CYS A 128 18.93 12.01 8.99
CA CYS A 128 19.81 10.93 9.47
C CYS A 128 21.10 11.48 10.09
N PHE A 129 21.63 12.59 9.54
CA PHE A 129 22.92 13.15 9.94
C PHE A 129 22.91 13.79 11.33
N HIS A 130 21.73 14.13 11.86
CA HIS A 130 21.62 14.59 13.25
C HIS A 130 22.14 13.55 14.25
N CYS A 131 22.07 12.26 13.91
CA CYS A 131 22.57 11.15 14.75
C CYS A 131 23.77 10.41 14.13
N HIS A 132 23.87 10.36 12.80
CA HIS A 132 24.88 9.55 12.07
C HIS A 132 26.03 10.36 11.47
N SER A 133 26.30 11.58 11.98
CA SER A 133 27.36 12.45 11.45
C SER A 133 28.77 11.85 11.45
N SER A 134 29.06 10.90 12.34
CA SER A 134 30.36 10.22 12.47
C SER A 134 30.41 8.83 11.83
N VAL A 135 29.42 8.46 10.99
CA VAL A 135 29.35 7.11 10.39
C VAL A 135 30.61 6.76 9.60
N ALA A 136 31.19 7.75 8.89
CA ALA A 136 32.40 7.57 8.09
C ALA A 136 33.64 7.21 8.93
N ASP A 137 33.67 7.55 10.22
CA ASP A 137 34.78 7.22 11.12
C ASP A 137 34.83 5.72 11.44
N GLN A 138 33.65 5.08 11.49
CA GLN A 138 33.51 3.66 11.85
C GLN A 138 33.26 2.76 10.63
N ARG A 139 32.83 3.35 9.52
CA ARG A 139 32.52 2.65 8.26
C ARG A 139 33.27 3.34 7.12
N PRO A 140 34.47 2.86 6.76
CA PRO A 140 35.26 3.42 5.66
C PRO A 140 34.51 3.50 4.33
N SER A 141 33.55 2.58 4.11
CA SER A 141 32.68 2.55 2.95
C SER A 141 31.76 3.77 2.81
N HIS A 142 31.52 4.52 3.90
CA HIS A 142 30.67 5.72 3.91
C HIS A 142 31.48 7.01 3.74
N LYS A 143 32.81 6.93 3.62
CA LYS A 143 33.67 8.10 3.49
C LYS A 143 33.43 8.81 2.15
N GLY A 144 33.13 10.10 2.20
CA GLY A 144 32.87 10.92 1.02
C GLY A 144 31.43 10.86 0.49
N MET A 145 30.54 10.11 1.15
CA MET A 145 29.10 10.18 0.87
C MET A 145 28.53 11.52 1.28
N LYS A 146 27.55 12.02 0.51
CA LYS A 146 26.87 13.29 0.81
C LYS A 146 25.89 13.12 1.95
N HIS A 147 25.55 14.22 2.62
CA HIS A 147 24.61 14.17 3.73
C HIS A 147 23.16 13.84 3.33
N ASP A 148 22.83 14.06 2.06
CA ASP A 148 21.52 13.81 1.47
C ASP A 148 21.43 12.46 0.72
N SER A 149 22.51 11.66 0.68
CA SER A 149 22.52 10.42 -0.10
C SER A 149 21.89 9.22 0.61
N CYS A 150 21.62 9.30 1.91
CA CYS A 150 21.07 8.18 2.70
C CYS A 150 19.67 7.72 2.27
N GLN A 151 18.93 8.57 1.55
CA GLN A 151 17.57 8.28 1.06
C GLN A 151 17.59 7.73 -0.37
N SER A 152 18.76 7.35 -0.88
CA SER A 152 18.90 6.74 -2.20
C SER A 152 18.58 5.25 -2.14
N ALA A 153 18.07 4.72 -3.25
CA ALA A 153 17.77 3.31 -3.34
C ALA A 153 18.99 2.44 -3.05
N GLY A 154 18.78 1.37 -2.28
CA GLY A 154 19.84 0.49 -1.82
C GLY A 154 20.64 0.96 -0.62
N CYS A 155 20.46 2.19 -0.14
CA CYS A 155 20.85 2.54 1.22
C CYS A 155 19.85 1.98 2.24
N HIS A 156 20.20 1.96 3.51
CA HIS A 156 19.32 1.46 4.56
C HIS A 156 18.13 2.41 4.82
N ASN A 157 16.97 1.86 5.15
CA ASN A 157 15.79 2.61 5.55
C ASN A 157 15.73 2.77 7.06
N TYR A 158 14.92 3.72 7.53
CA TYR A 158 14.73 3.92 8.97
C TYR A 158 13.90 2.79 9.60
N HIS A 159 12.75 2.44 9.04
CA HIS A 159 11.88 1.43 9.62
C HIS A 159 12.22 0.02 9.10
N ASP A 160 12.21 -0.19 7.78
CA ASP A 160 12.36 -1.52 7.18
C ASP A 160 13.71 -1.73 6.46
N ASN A 161 14.63 -2.42 7.13
CA ASN A 161 15.94 -2.78 6.58
C ASN A 161 16.05 -4.22 6.12
N GLN A 162 14.95 -4.96 6.02
CA GLN A 162 15.03 -6.41 5.85
C GLN A 162 15.73 -6.84 4.55
N ALA A 163 15.73 -6.01 3.51
CA ALA A 163 16.46 -6.26 2.27
C ALA A 163 17.86 -5.62 2.23
N LEU A 164 18.24 -4.85 3.26
CA LEU A 164 19.34 -3.88 3.21
C LEU A 164 20.33 -4.02 4.38
N TYR A 165 20.11 -4.95 5.31
CA TYR A 165 21.06 -5.23 6.38
C TYR A 165 22.30 -5.98 5.87
N GLU A 166 23.47 -5.66 6.44
CA GLU A 166 24.80 -6.09 5.96
C GLU A 166 24.86 -7.61 5.64
N SER A 167 24.35 -8.47 6.53
CA SER A 167 24.41 -9.92 6.34
C SER A 167 23.45 -10.47 5.28
N PHE A 168 22.30 -9.81 5.02
CA PHE A 168 21.45 -10.18 3.90
C PHE A 168 22.11 -9.84 2.58
N LEU A 169 22.64 -8.62 2.48
CA LEU A 169 23.37 -8.14 1.32
C LEU A 169 24.52 -9.09 0.98
N PHE A 170 25.34 -9.45 1.96
CA PHE A 170 26.46 -10.38 1.77
C PHE A 170 26.02 -11.79 1.39
N LYS A 171 24.93 -12.31 1.97
CA LYS A 171 24.43 -13.66 1.64
C LYS A 171 23.92 -13.76 0.19
N ASN A 172 23.51 -12.65 -0.41
CA ASN A 172 22.85 -12.62 -1.71
C ASN A 172 23.65 -11.84 -2.78
N VAL A 173 24.91 -11.51 -2.50
CA VAL A 173 25.81 -10.88 -3.48
C VAL A 173 26.22 -11.88 -4.57
N ASP A 174 26.46 -11.39 -5.78
CA ASP A 174 26.86 -12.15 -6.98
C ASP A 174 25.85 -13.23 -7.41
N GLN A 175 24.58 -13.11 -6.99
CA GLN A 175 23.50 -13.94 -7.53
C GLN A 175 23.27 -13.62 -9.00
N ALA A 176 22.89 -14.63 -9.79
CA ALA A 176 22.49 -14.41 -11.17
C ALA A 176 21.25 -13.49 -11.25
N ASP A 177 21.17 -12.67 -12.30
CA ASP A 177 20.04 -11.76 -12.53
C ASP A 177 18.70 -12.50 -12.56
N LEU A 178 18.69 -13.72 -13.08
CA LEU A 178 17.57 -14.66 -13.02
C LEU A 178 17.98 -15.87 -12.17
N LEU A 179 17.16 -16.20 -11.18
CA LEU A 179 17.38 -17.34 -10.30
C LEU A 179 17.06 -18.67 -11.00
N VAL A 180 17.52 -19.77 -10.40
CA VAL A 180 17.42 -21.12 -10.99
C VAL A 180 15.98 -21.62 -11.10
N ASP A 181 15.10 -21.25 -10.16
CA ASP A 181 13.67 -21.60 -10.18
C ASP A 181 12.81 -20.35 -9.96
N PRO A 182 12.63 -19.51 -10.99
CA PRO A 182 11.96 -18.21 -10.86
C PRO A 182 10.44 -18.39 -10.81
N LYS A 183 9.90 -18.62 -9.61
CA LYS A 183 8.48 -18.84 -9.39
C LYS A 183 7.97 -18.06 -8.19
N ASN A 184 6.78 -17.50 -8.37
CA ASN A 184 6.02 -16.93 -7.27
C ASN A 184 5.48 -18.04 -6.34
N PRO A 185 5.32 -17.77 -5.04
CA PRO A 185 4.67 -18.69 -4.11
C PRO A 185 3.33 -19.19 -4.67
N HIS A 186 3.03 -20.47 -4.48
CA HIS A 186 1.79 -21.06 -5.00
C HIS A 186 0.55 -20.36 -4.40
N ARG A 187 -0.51 -20.21 -5.20
CA ARG A 187 -1.82 -19.81 -4.67
C ARG A 187 -2.35 -20.99 -3.85
N LEU A 188 -2.80 -20.76 -2.62
CA LEU A 188 -3.68 -21.72 -1.97
C LEU A 188 -4.91 -21.88 -2.87
N VAL A 189 -5.17 -23.11 -3.29
CA VAL A 189 -6.44 -23.47 -3.92
C VAL A 189 -7.34 -23.89 -2.77
N ALA A 190 -8.47 -23.19 -2.58
CA ALA A 190 -9.45 -23.59 -1.58
C ALA A 190 -9.79 -25.08 -1.78
N THR A 191 -9.81 -25.83 -0.67
CA THR A 191 -10.17 -27.25 -0.70
C THR A 191 -11.63 -27.38 -1.09
N ASP A 192 -11.88 -28.03 -2.22
CA ASP A 192 -13.22 -28.30 -2.73
C ASP A 192 -13.97 -29.20 -1.74
N ASN A 193 -15.09 -28.71 -1.18
CA ASN A 193 -16.00 -29.52 -0.38
C ASN A 193 -17.26 -29.82 -1.19
N SER A 194 -17.18 -30.85 -2.04
CA SER A 194 -18.29 -31.24 -2.93
C SER A 194 -19.60 -31.54 -2.21
N ASP A 195 -19.55 -31.82 -0.90
CA ASP A 195 -20.74 -32.13 -0.09
C ASP A 195 -21.59 -30.89 0.23
N LEU A 196 -21.05 -29.67 0.03
CA LEU A 196 -21.74 -28.39 0.28
C LEU A 196 -22.18 -27.67 -1.00
N GLN A 197 -21.91 -28.24 -2.17
CA GLN A 197 -22.21 -27.61 -3.46
C GLN A 197 -23.70 -27.28 -3.60
N LEU A 198 -23.99 -26.00 -3.84
CA LEU A 198 -25.31 -25.49 -4.19
C LEU A 198 -25.48 -25.41 -5.71
N HIS A 199 -26.71 -25.61 -6.16
CA HIS A 199 -27.11 -25.53 -7.56
C HIS A 199 -28.06 -24.36 -7.82
N ALA A 200 -28.30 -24.04 -9.09
CA ALA A 200 -29.23 -22.97 -9.48
C ALA A 200 -30.62 -23.09 -8.83
N SER A 201 -31.09 -24.31 -8.52
CA SER A 201 -32.36 -24.55 -7.83
C SER A 201 -32.36 -24.14 -6.36
N ASP A 202 -31.19 -24.02 -5.75
CA ASP A 202 -31.02 -23.71 -4.33
C ASP A 202 -30.91 -22.20 -4.07
N ALA A 203 -30.77 -21.39 -5.12
CA ALA A 203 -30.58 -19.94 -5.02
C ALA A 203 -31.74 -19.25 -4.25
N ASP A 204 -31.43 -18.66 -3.09
CA ASP A 204 -32.43 -18.16 -2.13
C ASP A 204 -32.72 -16.64 -2.21
N ALA A 205 -32.54 -16.05 -3.40
CA ALA A 205 -32.85 -14.65 -3.68
C ALA A 205 -34.33 -14.39 -3.99
N PRO A 206 -34.82 -13.14 -3.88
CA PRO A 206 -36.11 -12.73 -4.42
C PRO A 206 -36.26 -13.14 -5.89
N ILE A 207 -37.41 -13.71 -6.25
CA ILE A 207 -37.61 -14.37 -7.56
C ILE A 207 -37.45 -13.42 -8.75
N ASP A 208 -37.72 -12.12 -8.56
CA ASP A 208 -37.54 -11.06 -9.54
C ASP A 208 -36.07 -10.68 -9.76
N LEU A 209 -35.17 -11.10 -8.88
CA LEU A 209 -33.73 -10.83 -8.93
C LEU A 209 -32.89 -12.04 -9.41
N LEU A 210 -33.52 -13.22 -9.56
CA LEU A 210 -32.89 -14.44 -10.07
C LEU A 210 -32.70 -14.38 -11.60
N LEU A 211 -31.83 -13.47 -12.04
CA LEU A 211 -31.46 -13.37 -13.45
C LEU A 211 -30.50 -14.49 -13.81
N ARG A 212 -30.79 -15.19 -14.93
CA ARG A 212 -30.02 -16.36 -15.38
C ARG A 212 -28.49 -16.15 -15.37
N PRO A 213 -27.91 -15.04 -15.90
CA PRO A 213 -26.46 -14.86 -15.87
C PRO A 213 -25.87 -14.75 -14.45
N ILE A 214 -26.62 -14.17 -13.51
CA ILE A 214 -26.18 -14.03 -12.11
C ILE A 214 -26.14 -15.39 -11.43
N VAL A 215 -27.19 -16.19 -11.61
CA VAL A 215 -27.30 -17.53 -11.03
C VAL A 215 -26.25 -18.47 -11.63
N GLU A 216 -26.03 -18.41 -12.95
CA GLU A 216 -24.99 -19.18 -13.63
C GLU A 216 -23.58 -18.80 -13.12
N ASP A 217 -23.29 -17.50 -12.93
CA ASP A 217 -22.01 -17.06 -12.36
C ASP A 217 -21.83 -17.53 -10.90
N TRP A 218 -22.87 -17.41 -10.08
CA TRP A 218 -22.86 -17.84 -8.68
C TRP A 218 -22.68 -19.36 -8.54
N GLU A 219 -23.46 -20.17 -9.25
CA GLU A 219 -23.40 -21.63 -9.18
C GLU A 219 -22.00 -22.18 -9.52
N ASN A 220 -21.29 -21.50 -10.43
CA ASN A 220 -19.94 -21.87 -10.84
C ASN A 220 -18.82 -21.28 -9.96
N SER A 221 -19.17 -20.49 -8.94
CA SER A 221 -18.23 -19.85 -8.03
C SER A 221 -17.79 -20.77 -6.90
N ILE A 222 -16.67 -20.45 -6.24
CA ILE A 222 -16.24 -21.15 -5.01
C ILE A 222 -17.26 -21.00 -3.88
N HIS A 223 -17.98 -19.87 -3.83
CA HIS A 223 -19.00 -19.63 -2.80
C HIS A 223 -20.14 -20.65 -2.88
N ALA A 224 -20.66 -20.94 -4.07
CA ALA A 224 -21.67 -21.99 -4.22
C ALA A 224 -21.11 -23.38 -3.89
N ARG A 225 -19.83 -23.65 -4.21
CA ARG A 225 -19.18 -24.92 -3.83
C ARG A 225 -19.06 -25.10 -2.32
N ASP A 226 -18.81 -24.00 -1.61
CA ASP A 226 -18.67 -23.99 -0.15
C ASP A 226 -20.00 -23.73 0.59
N GLY A 227 -21.14 -23.83 -0.08
CA GLY A 227 -22.46 -23.72 0.55
C GLY A 227 -22.93 -22.29 0.85
N VAL A 228 -22.28 -21.27 0.29
CA VAL A 228 -22.67 -19.85 0.47
C VAL A 228 -23.72 -19.46 -0.58
N ASN A 229 -24.92 -19.11 -0.10
CA ASN A 229 -26.08 -18.75 -0.90
C ASN A 229 -26.27 -17.23 -1.01
N CYS A 230 -27.33 -16.79 -1.67
CA CYS A 230 -27.58 -15.40 -2.01
C CYS A 230 -27.79 -14.56 -0.74
N ARG A 231 -28.61 -15.04 0.20
CA ARG A 231 -28.93 -14.33 1.45
C ARG A 231 -27.74 -14.21 2.40
N ASP A 232 -26.78 -15.13 2.34
CA ASP A 232 -25.57 -15.03 3.17
C ASP A 232 -24.79 -13.73 2.90
N CYS A 233 -24.89 -13.20 1.69
CA CYS A 233 -24.28 -11.93 1.29
C CYS A 233 -25.28 -10.76 1.32
N HIS A 234 -26.49 -10.99 0.81
CA HIS A 234 -27.48 -9.94 0.55
C HIS A 234 -28.44 -9.68 1.71
N ASP A 235 -28.43 -10.46 2.78
CA ASP A 235 -29.36 -10.34 3.91
C ASP A 235 -28.61 -10.11 5.23
N VAL A 236 -27.72 -9.11 5.28
CA VAL A 236 -26.77 -8.92 6.40
C VAL A 236 -26.87 -7.56 7.09
N THR A 237 -28.01 -6.88 6.96
CA THR A 237 -28.20 -5.51 7.49
C THR A 237 -28.31 -5.44 9.01
N SER A 238 -28.51 -6.57 9.70
CA SER A 238 -28.67 -6.65 11.16
C SER A 238 -28.06 -7.92 11.75
N GLU A 239 -27.59 -7.82 13.00
CA GLU A 239 -27.19 -8.97 13.81
C GLU A 239 -28.41 -9.82 14.20
N ASP A 240 -29.58 -9.20 14.44
CA ASP A 240 -30.84 -9.91 14.68
C ASP A 240 -31.39 -10.43 13.35
N GLU A 241 -31.51 -11.74 13.25
CA GLU A 241 -32.01 -12.45 12.06
C GLU A 241 -33.41 -11.99 11.63
N ARG A 242 -34.22 -11.48 12.55
CA ARG A 242 -35.59 -11.01 12.27
C ARG A 242 -35.65 -9.66 11.57
N ASP A 243 -34.57 -8.89 11.64
CA ASP A 243 -34.48 -7.54 11.06
C ASP A 243 -33.65 -7.50 9.77
N ARG A 244 -33.11 -8.64 9.35
CA ARG A 244 -32.35 -8.76 8.10
C ARG A 244 -33.27 -8.48 6.91
N THR A 245 -32.80 -7.61 6.02
CA THR A 245 -33.51 -7.24 4.80
C THR A 245 -32.57 -7.32 3.61
N TRP A 246 -33.11 -7.79 2.48
CA TRP A 246 -32.37 -7.92 1.24
C TRP A 246 -31.79 -6.57 0.78
N VAL A 247 -30.48 -6.54 0.50
CA VAL A 247 -29.75 -5.40 -0.06
C VAL A 247 -29.16 -5.76 -1.41
N ASN A 248 -29.44 -4.94 -2.44
CA ASN A 248 -28.91 -5.19 -3.78
C ASN A 248 -27.40 -4.92 -3.91
N GLN A 249 -26.86 -4.02 -3.09
CA GLN A 249 -25.45 -3.66 -3.08
C GLN A 249 -24.86 -3.97 -1.71
N ILE A 250 -23.94 -4.91 -1.67
CA ILE A 250 -23.27 -5.34 -0.45
C ILE A 250 -22.04 -4.46 -0.18
N GLY A 251 -21.76 -4.22 1.10
CA GLY A 251 -20.54 -3.54 1.54
C GLY A 251 -19.46 -4.52 1.97
N VAL A 252 -18.28 -4.00 2.31
CA VAL A 252 -17.13 -4.80 2.82
C VAL A 252 -17.49 -5.65 4.04
N ASN A 253 -18.49 -5.22 4.84
CA ASN A 253 -18.94 -5.94 6.03
C ASN A 253 -19.52 -7.33 5.71
N SER A 254 -20.15 -7.51 4.54
CA SER A 254 -20.61 -8.84 4.11
C SER A 254 -19.43 -9.79 3.95
N CYS A 255 -18.36 -9.33 3.29
CA CYS A 255 -17.15 -10.11 3.05
C CYS A 255 -16.38 -10.39 4.34
N LYS A 256 -16.26 -9.38 5.22
CA LYS A 256 -15.47 -9.44 6.47
C LYS A 256 -15.87 -10.60 7.39
N ARG A 257 -17.11 -11.07 7.33
CA ARG A 257 -17.60 -12.20 8.14
C ARG A 257 -16.82 -13.50 7.90
N CYS A 258 -16.31 -13.70 6.69
CA CYS A 258 -15.51 -14.87 6.30
C CYS A 258 -14.08 -14.47 5.90
N HIS A 259 -13.86 -13.25 5.41
CA HIS A 259 -12.61 -12.73 4.89
C HIS A 259 -12.07 -11.57 5.74
N GLU A 260 -11.96 -11.79 7.06
CA GLU A 260 -11.53 -10.73 7.99
C GLU A 260 -10.09 -10.24 7.68
N GLY A 261 -9.19 -11.17 7.36
CA GLY A 261 -7.80 -10.87 7.02
C GLY A 261 -7.69 -9.99 5.79
N GLU A 262 -8.36 -10.37 4.70
CA GLU A 262 -8.40 -9.64 3.44
C GLU A 262 -9.08 -8.28 3.60
N ALA A 263 -10.21 -8.21 4.33
CA ALA A 263 -10.90 -6.96 4.59
C ALA A 263 -10.03 -5.98 5.39
N LYS A 264 -9.35 -6.46 6.42
CA LYS A 264 -8.42 -5.65 7.23
C LYS A 264 -7.24 -5.16 6.39
N SER A 265 -6.65 -6.06 5.62
CA SER A 265 -5.54 -5.75 4.72
C SER A 265 -5.94 -4.71 3.66
N PHE A 266 -7.08 -4.90 2.98
CA PHE A 266 -7.63 -3.94 2.02
C PHE A 266 -7.82 -2.54 2.64
N MET A 267 -8.43 -2.49 3.84
CA MET A 267 -8.67 -1.23 4.56
C MET A 267 -7.39 -0.49 4.96
N ASN A 268 -6.26 -1.17 5.10
CA ASN A 268 -4.96 -0.54 5.34
C ASN A 268 -4.30 0.02 4.07
N GLY A 269 -4.78 -0.35 2.89
CA GLY A 269 -4.30 0.15 1.60
C GLY A 269 -4.99 1.42 1.15
N ARG A 270 -4.39 2.13 0.19
CA ARG A 270 -4.95 3.37 -0.38
C ARG A 270 -6.33 3.21 -1.00
N HIS A 271 -6.65 2.00 -1.47
CA HIS A 271 -7.96 1.69 -2.03
C HIS A 271 -9.05 1.54 -0.96
N GLY A 272 -8.70 1.06 0.24
CA GLY A 272 -9.65 0.83 1.33
C GLY A 272 -9.60 1.84 2.47
N MET A 273 -8.56 2.69 2.54
CA MET A 273 -8.33 3.58 3.69
C MET A 273 -9.47 4.57 3.94
N ARG A 274 -10.24 4.94 2.91
CA ARG A 274 -11.44 5.77 3.06
C ARG A 274 -12.50 5.06 3.88
N LEU A 275 -12.75 3.78 3.57
CA LEU A 275 -13.71 2.96 4.32
C LEU A 275 -13.25 2.78 5.77
N ALA A 276 -11.94 2.63 5.99
CA ALA A 276 -11.35 2.46 7.32
C ALA A 276 -11.64 3.66 8.25
N VAL A 277 -11.77 4.87 7.70
CA VAL A 277 -12.08 6.09 8.45
C VAL A 277 -13.54 6.55 8.31
N GLY A 278 -14.43 5.68 7.80
CA GLY A 278 -15.86 5.95 7.69
C GLY A 278 -16.27 6.88 6.54
N LEU A 279 -15.39 7.09 5.55
CA LEU A 279 -15.73 7.81 4.32
C LEU A 279 -16.33 6.86 3.27
N SER A 280 -16.96 7.44 2.25
CA SER A 280 -17.41 6.68 1.07
C SER A 280 -16.25 5.99 0.35
N PRO A 281 -16.50 4.88 -0.36
CA PRO A 281 -15.49 4.28 -1.24
C PRO A 281 -14.79 5.31 -2.13
N MET A 282 -13.51 5.07 -2.44
CA MET A 282 -12.76 5.90 -3.38
C MET A 282 -13.38 5.79 -4.77
N ALA A 283 -13.71 6.91 -5.41
CA ALA A 283 -14.03 6.92 -6.84
C ALA A 283 -12.73 6.94 -7.66
N VAL A 284 -12.75 6.37 -8.87
CA VAL A 284 -11.60 6.44 -9.78
C VAL A 284 -11.24 7.90 -10.10
N SER A 285 -12.25 8.78 -10.20
CA SER A 285 -12.05 10.23 -10.38
C SER A 285 -11.32 10.92 -9.23
N ASP A 286 -11.26 10.31 -8.04
CA ASP A 286 -10.54 10.87 -6.90
C ASP A 286 -9.02 10.63 -7.03
N ALA A 287 -8.57 9.77 -7.94
CA ALA A 287 -7.16 9.44 -8.09
C ALA A 287 -6.34 10.62 -8.63
N ARG A 288 -5.14 10.82 -8.08
CA ARG A 288 -4.15 11.78 -8.62
C ARG A 288 -3.30 11.20 -9.77
N LEU A 289 -3.41 9.90 -10.04
CA LEU A 289 -2.74 9.23 -11.15
C LEU A 289 -3.61 9.29 -12.41
N PRO A 290 -3.02 9.24 -13.63
CA PRO A 290 -3.79 9.07 -14.85
C PRO A 290 -4.66 7.80 -14.81
N MET A 291 -5.95 7.97 -15.10
CA MET A 291 -6.94 6.91 -15.10
C MET A 291 -7.72 6.90 -16.42
N HIS A 292 -8.28 5.76 -16.77
CA HIS A 292 -9.26 5.60 -17.83
C HIS A 292 -10.50 6.46 -17.55
N HIS A 293 -10.84 7.36 -18.46
CA HIS A 293 -11.93 8.33 -18.29
C HIS A 293 -13.30 7.63 -18.16
N GLU A 294 -13.50 6.56 -18.92
CA GLU A 294 -14.67 5.69 -18.89
C GLU A 294 -14.90 5.02 -17.54
N SER A 295 -13.83 4.84 -16.74
CA SER A 295 -13.89 4.24 -15.41
C SER A 295 -14.09 5.27 -14.30
N SER A 296 -14.17 6.57 -14.61
CA SER A 296 -14.23 7.67 -13.62
C SER A 296 -15.35 7.52 -12.57
N HIS A 297 -16.51 7.01 -12.98
CA HIS A 297 -17.69 6.78 -12.14
C HIS A 297 -17.60 5.54 -11.24
N LYS A 298 -16.62 4.66 -11.47
CA LYS A 298 -16.46 3.44 -10.67
C LYS A 298 -15.90 3.78 -9.29
N THR A 299 -16.28 2.96 -8.32
CA THR A 299 -15.76 3.03 -6.95
C THR A 299 -14.97 1.78 -6.61
N VAL A 300 -13.97 1.92 -5.75
CA VAL A 300 -13.09 0.83 -5.35
C VAL A 300 -13.56 0.18 -4.04
N GLY A 301 -13.85 -1.12 -4.10
CA GLY A 301 -14.21 -1.99 -2.98
C GLY A 301 -13.86 -3.45 -3.33
N CYS A 302 -14.29 -4.42 -2.52
CA CYS A 302 -13.96 -5.83 -2.76
C CYS A 302 -14.41 -6.34 -4.14
N SER A 303 -15.53 -5.83 -4.66
CA SER A 303 -16.06 -6.21 -5.98
C SER A 303 -15.37 -5.52 -7.16
N ALA A 304 -14.43 -4.61 -6.92
CA ALA A 304 -13.79 -3.84 -7.99
C ALA A 304 -12.73 -4.66 -8.77
N CYS A 305 -12.08 -5.61 -8.10
CA CYS A 305 -11.01 -6.42 -8.71
C CYS A 305 -11.52 -7.77 -9.20
N HIS A 306 -12.23 -8.50 -8.35
CA HIS A 306 -12.88 -9.77 -8.67
C HIS A 306 -14.40 -9.59 -8.53
N THR A 307 -15.08 -9.49 -9.66
CA THR A 307 -16.50 -9.15 -9.68
C THR A 307 -17.35 -10.30 -9.16
N PRO A 308 -18.35 -10.03 -8.31
CA PRO A 308 -19.42 -10.99 -8.07
C PRO A 308 -20.23 -11.20 -9.37
N HIS A 309 -20.78 -12.37 -9.63
CA HIS A 309 -20.83 -13.53 -8.75
C HIS A 309 -19.82 -14.63 -9.12
N ARG A 310 -18.97 -14.38 -10.13
CA ARG A 310 -17.99 -15.35 -10.66
C ARG A 310 -16.67 -15.40 -9.89
N TYR A 311 -16.24 -14.28 -9.29
CA TYR A 311 -15.00 -14.15 -8.52
C TYR A 311 -13.74 -14.62 -9.27
N ASP A 312 -13.56 -14.15 -10.52
CA ASP A 312 -12.43 -14.52 -11.38
C ASP A 312 -11.10 -13.90 -10.90
N THR A 313 -10.30 -14.70 -10.19
CA THR A 313 -8.98 -14.29 -9.68
C THR A 313 -7.89 -14.19 -10.76
N LYS A 314 -8.14 -14.67 -11.98
CA LYS A 314 -7.22 -14.46 -13.11
C LYS A 314 -7.43 -13.06 -13.69
N PHE A 315 -8.68 -12.67 -13.91
CA PHE A 315 -9.04 -11.29 -14.31
C PHE A 315 -8.57 -10.27 -13.25
N ALA A 316 -8.81 -10.56 -11.97
CA ALA A 316 -8.42 -9.69 -10.86
C ALA A 316 -6.90 -9.46 -10.75
N ALA A 317 -6.09 -10.38 -11.28
CA ALA A 317 -4.64 -10.31 -11.15
C ALA A 317 -3.99 -9.26 -12.07
N ALA A 318 -4.62 -8.90 -13.20
CA ALA A 318 -4.07 -7.96 -14.16
C ALA A 318 -5.14 -7.04 -14.79
N ASP A 319 -6.10 -7.64 -15.48
CA ASP A 319 -7.07 -6.91 -16.31
C ASP A 319 -7.94 -5.95 -15.49
N ALA A 320 -8.32 -6.33 -14.26
CA ALA A 320 -9.08 -5.46 -13.38
C ALA A 320 -8.33 -4.16 -13.04
N CYS A 321 -7.01 -4.25 -12.83
CA CYS A 321 -6.17 -3.10 -12.52
C CYS A 321 -6.09 -2.13 -13.70
N ILE A 322 -5.74 -2.65 -14.89
CA ILE A 322 -5.59 -1.84 -16.10
C ILE A 322 -6.92 -1.36 -16.69
N SER A 323 -8.06 -1.91 -16.24
CA SER A 323 -9.39 -1.36 -16.58
C SER A 323 -9.63 0.05 -16.00
N CYS A 324 -8.84 0.45 -15.00
CA CYS A 324 -8.92 1.78 -14.37
C CYS A 324 -7.61 2.55 -14.53
N HIS A 325 -6.46 1.91 -14.33
CA HIS A 325 -5.15 2.55 -14.38
C HIS A 325 -4.68 2.81 -15.81
N ALA A 326 -4.44 4.08 -16.16
CA ALA A 326 -3.96 4.52 -17.47
C ALA A 326 -2.67 5.35 -17.38
N ASP A 327 -1.88 5.13 -16.33
CA ASP A 327 -0.59 5.80 -16.14
C ASP A 327 0.50 5.13 -16.99
N GLN A 328 1.63 5.82 -17.18
CA GLN A 328 2.69 5.34 -18.05
C GLN A 328 3.21 3.95 -17.63
N HIS A 329 3.26 3.65 -16.34
CA HIS A 329 3.68 2.35 -15.83
C HIS A 329 2.67 1.27 -16.18
N SER A 330 1.38 1.49 -15.89
CA SER A 330 0.34 0.47 -16.16
C SER A 330 0.20 0.19 -17.65
N LEU A 331 0.28 1.22 -18.51
CA LEU A 331 0.16 1.07 -19.96
C LEU A 331 1.36 0.32 -20.57
N ASN A 332 2.54 0.40 -19.96
CA ASN A 332 3.73 -0.30 -20.44
C ASN A 332 3.77 -1.78 -20.06
N TYR A 333 2.93 -2.24 -19.12
CA TYR A 333 2.91 -3.63 -18.65
C TYR A 333 2.78 -4.63 -19.83
N VAL A 334 1.88 -4.37 -20.78
CA VAL A 334 1.65 -5.27 -21.93
C VAL A 334 2.85 -5.45 -22.86
N SER A 335 3.83 -4.54 -22.79
CA SER A 335 5.07 -4.62 -23.57
C SER A 335 6.23 -5.27 -22.79
N SER A 336 5.98 -5.72 -21.56
CA SER A 336 7.00 -6.30 -20.68
C SER A 336 7.14 -7.82 -20.84
N LYS A 337 8.31 -8.35 -20.48
CA LYS A 337 8.52 -9.80 -20.34
C LYS A 337 7.66 -10.41 -19.24
N HIS A 338 7.31 -9.64 -18.21
CA HIS A 338 6.39 -10.06 -17.17
C HIS A 338 5.00 -10.39 -17.73
N PHE A 339 4.47 -9.55 -18.62
CA PHE A 339 3.19 -9.83 -19.28
C PHE A 339 3.27 -11.03 -20.23
N GLU A 340 4.38 -11.19 -20.97
CA GLU A 340 4.60 -12.38 -21.81
C GLU A 340 4.53 -13.68 -20.98
N LEU A 341 5.18 -13.69 -19.81
CA LEU A 341 5.11 -14.82 -18.87
C LEU A 341 3.71 -15.02 -18.30
N TRP A 342 3.00 -13.92 -17.97
CA TRP A 342 1.61 -14.00 -17.50
C TRP A 342 0.70 -14.64 -18.55
N GLN A 343 0.80 -14.23 -19.81
CA GLN A 343 0.02 -14.82 -20.91
C GLN A 343 0.39 -16.29 -21.14
N ALA A 344 1.68 -16.63 -21.08
CA ALA A 344 2.15 -18.00 -21.23
C ALA A 344 1.64 -18.92 -20.10
N GLU A 345 1.61 -18.45 -18.85
CA GLU A 345 1.02 -19.20 -17.74
C GLU A 345 -0.50 -19.38 -17.93
N LEU A 346 -1.22 -18.32 -18.33
CA LEU A 346 -2.66 -18.39 -18.58
C LEU A 346 -3.03 -19.37 -19.69
N SER A 347 -2.19 -19.47 -20.73
CA SER A 347 -2.40 -20.40 -21.84
C SER A 347 -1.87 -21.81 -21.57
N GLY A 348 -1.30 -22.09 -20.39
CA GLY A 348 -0.71 -23.38 -20.05
C GLY A 348 0.62 -23.69 -20.76
N ASN A 349 1.27 -22.68 -21.36
CA ASN A 349 2.55 -22.80 -22.05
C ASN A 349 3.76 -22.54 -21.15
N ALA A 350 3.55 -22.13 -19.90
CA ALA A 350 4.59 -21.94 -18.89
C ALA A 350 4.19 -22.57 -17.55
N PRO A 351 5.16 -22.93 -16.68
CA PRO A 351 4.86 -23.51 -15.38
C PRO A 351 4.02 -22.57 -14.50
N HIS A 352 3.18 -23.15 -13.63
CA HIS A 352 2.46 -22.38 -12.62
C HIS A 352 3.40 -21.55 -11.76
N GLY A 353 3.01 -20.29 -11.50
CA GLY A 353 3.77 -19.33 -10.71
C GLY A 353 4.86 -18.57 -11.48
N SER A 354 5.13 -18.90 -12.74
CA SER A 354 6.12 -18.20 -13.57
C SER A 354 5.62 -16.85 -14.11
N GLY A 355 4.30 -16.66 -14.20
CA GLY A 355 3.66 -15.44 -14.66
C GLY A 355 3.73 -14.31 -13.63
N VAL A 356 3.97 -13.10 -14.13
CA VAL A 356 4.06 -11.89 -13.31
C VAL A 356 2.96 -10.93 -13.74
N SER A 357 1.99 -10.73 -12.85
CA SER A 357 0.81 -9.88 -13.04
C SER A 357 0.91 -8.60 -12.20
N CYS A 358 -0.03 -7.66 -12.37
CA CYS A 358 -0.13 -6.49 -11.51
C CYS A 358 -0.22 -6.90 -10.03
N ALA A 359 -1.08 -7.88 -9.72
CA ALA A 359 -1.24 -8.43 -8.39
C ALA A 359 0.02 -9.13 -7.86
N THR A 360 0.87 -9.68 -8.72
CA THR A 360 2.14 -10.30 -8.28
C THR A 360 3.03 -9.28 -7.55
N CYS A 361 3.08 -8.03 -8.03
CA CYS A 361 3.92 -6.98 -7.44
C CYS A 361 3.19 -6.17 -6.37
N HIS A 362 1.92 -5.85 -6.61
CA HIS A 362 1.14 -4.95 -5.75
C HIS A 362 0.39 -5.68 -4.63
N LEU A 363 0.04 -6.96 -4.84
CA LEU A 363 -0.71 -7.81 -3.91
C LEU A 363 0.09 -9.09 -3.64
N PRO A 364 1.31 -8.95 -3.09
CA PRO A 364 2.25 -10.06 -2.93
C PRO A 364 1.63 -11.19 -2.11
N ARG A 365 2.06 -12.41 -2.41
CA ARG A 365 1.77 -13.57 -1.58
C ARG A 365 2.79 -13.64 -0.45
N ALA A 366 2.33 -13.85 0.76
CA ALA A 366 3.18 -14.01 1.93
C ALA A 366 2.77 -15.25 2.71
N GLU A 367 3.75 -15.92 3.29
CA GLU A 367 3.49 -17.00 4.24
C GLU A 367 3.22 -16.40 5.62
N VAL A 368 2.06 -16.72 6.19
CA VAL A 368 1.63 -16.33 7.53
C VAL A 368 1.22 -17.61 8.25
N ASP A 369 1.91 -17.94 9.35
CA ASP A 369 1.65 -19.14 10.17
C ASP A 369 1.60 -20.46 9.38
N GLY A 370 2.38 -20.57 8.30
CA GLY A 370 2.45 -21.75 7.43
C GLY A 370 1.45 -21.74 6.26
N GLU A 371 0.62 -20.71 6.15
CA GLU A 371 -0.36 -20.55 5.06
C GLU A 371 0.03 -19.41 4.12
N ILE A 372 -0.15 -19.61 2.81
CA ILE A 372 0.12 -18.57 1.81
C ILE A 372 -1.12 -17.69 1.65
N VAL A 373 -1.05 -16.48 2.18
CA VAL A 373 -2.11 -15.47 2.06
C VAL A 373 -1.77 -14.41 1.01
N VAL A 374 -2.80 -13.78 0.44
CA VAL A 374 -2.64 -12.64 -0.47
C VAL A 374 -2.79 -11.35 0.31
N GLU A 375 -1.79 -10.47 0.23
CA GLU A 375 -1.89 -9.12 0.75
C GLU A 375 -2.84 -8.29 -0.12
N HIS A 376 -3.95 -7.83 0.45
CA HIS A 376 -4.95 -6.96 -0.19
C HIS A 376 -4.64 -5.46 -0.04
N ASN A 377 -3.59 -5.09 0.71
CA ASN A 377 -3.02 -3.75 0.71
C ASN A 377 -2.10 -3.55 -0.51
N GLN A 378 -2.67 -3.04 -1.60
CA GLN A 378 -1.97 -2.85 -2.89
C GLN A 378 -0.66 -2.06 -2.84
N ASN A 379 -0.45 -1.30 -1.77
CA ASN A 379 0.71 -0.43 -1.60
C ASN A 379 1.59 -0.80 -0.41
N ASN A 380 1.42 -1.99 0.18
CA ASN A 380 2.22 -2.42 1.34
C ASN A 380 3.74 -2.44 1.04
N ASN A 381 4.11 -2.80 -0.18
CA ASN A 381 5.50 -2.93 -0.60
C ASN A 381 6.04 -1.77 -1.45
N LEU A 382 5.28 -0.69 -1.61
CA LEU A 382 5.66 0.38 -2.55
C LEU A 382 6.33 1.59 -1.88
N ARG A 383 6.45 1.60 -0.55
CA ARG A 383 6.94 2.75 0.21
C ARG A 383 7.81 2.33 1.40
N PRO A 384 9.15 2.33 1.23
CA PRO A 384 9.86 2.57 -0.03
C PRO A 384 9.77 1.32 -0.95
N ASN A 385 10.10 1.46 -2.23
CA ASN A 385 9.85 0.39 -3.22
C ASN A 385 10.75 -0.84 -3.01
N GLU A 386 11.85 -0.72 -2.26
CA GLU A 386 12.74 -1.80 -1.84
C GLU A 386 12.03 -2.86 -0.98
N LYS A 387 10.86 -2.53 -0.39
CA LYS A 387 10.04 -3.54 0.31
C LYS A 387 9.58 -4.66 -0.63
N MET A 388 9.54 -4.43 -1.95
CA MET A 388 9.25 -5.48 -2.93
C MET A 388 10.39 -6.50 -3.10
N ILE A 389 11.62 -6.17 -2.72
CA ILE A 389 12.80 -7.00 -3.03
C ILE A 389 12.58 -8.44 -2.55
N ARG A 390 12.19 -8.61 -1.28
CA ARG A 390 12.10 -9.94 -0.66
C ARG A 390 10.83 -10.70 -1.01
N SER A 391 9.73 -9.99 -1.16
CA SER A 391 8.39 -10.56 -1.31
C SER A 391 7.98 -10.76 -2.77
N VAL A 392 8.64 -10.06 -3.69
CA VAL A 392 8.30 -10.03 -5.12
C VAL A 392 9.53 -10.34 -5.96
N CYS A 393 10.53 -9.45 -5.98
CA CYS A 393 11.59 -9.49 -6.98
C CYS A 393 12.47 -10.74 -6.83
N MET A 394 12.85 -11.06 -5.59
CA MET A 394 13.72 -12.20 -5.27
C MET A 394 13.02 -13.58 -5.34
N ASN A 395 11.75 -13.62 -5.73
CA ASN A 395 11.13 -14.88 -6.17
C ASN A 395 11.72 -15.33 -7.52
N CYS A 396 12.22 -14.38 -8.32
CA CYS A 396 12.68 -14.64 -9.68
C CYS A 396 14.09 -14.10 -9.96
N HIS A 397 14.51 -13.03 -9.29
CA HIS A 397 15.73 -12.30 -9.61
C HIS A 397 16.75 -12.27 -8.48
N GLY A 398 18.03 -12.16 -8.82
CA GLY A 398 19.08 -11.88 -7.84
C GLY A 398 18.89 -10.53 -7.13
N LEU A 399 19.46 -10.40 -5.93
CA LEU A 399 19.35 -9.19 -5.13
C LEU A 399 19.88 -7.94 -5.86
N GLU A 400 21.06 -8.01 -6.46
CA GLU A 400 21.70 -6.86 -7.12
C GLU A 400 20.88 -6.38 -8.32
N PHE A 401 20.41 -7.30 -9.16
CA PHE A 401 19.48 -6.97 -10.25
C PHE A 401 18.22 -6.30 -9.72
N SER A 402 17.63 -6.83 -8.65
CA SER A 402 16.40 -6.29 -8.05
C SER A 402 16.60 -4.87 -7.52
N LEU A 403 17.71 -4.62 -6.81
CA LEU A 403 18.07 -3.29 -6.31
C LEU A 403 18.25 -2.29 -7.45
N ASN A 404 19.01 -2.69 -8.48
CA ASN A 404 19.28 -1.86 -9.65
C ASN A 404 17.99 -1.55 -10.41
N ALA A 405 17.12 -2.54 -10.60
CA ALA A 405 15.85 -2.36 -11.29
C ALA A 405 14.90 -1.40 -10.55
N LEU A 406 14.80 -1.52 -9.22
CA LEU A 406 13.96 -0.64 -8.39
C LEU A 406 14.53 0.78 -8.26
N ALA A 407 15.85 0.94 -8.34
CA ALA A 407 16.51 2.23 -8.31
C ALA A 407 16.42 3.00 -9.64
N ASP A 408 16.15 2.32 -10.75
CA ASP A 408 16.09 2.91 -12.09
C ASP A 408 14.71 3.56 -12.37
N PRO A 409 14.62 4.91 -12.43
CA PRO A 409 13.34 5.58 -12.63
C PRO A 409 12.67 5.28 -13.97
N ASP A 410 13.44 4.94 -15.00
CA ASP A 410 12.92 4.66 -16.33
C ASP A 410 12.38 3.22 -16.40
N LEU A 411 13.03 2.27 -15.70
CA LEU A 411 12.43 0.95 -15.50
C LEU A 411 11.15 1.02 -14.67
N VAL A 412 11.11 1.84 -13.62
CA VAL A 412 9.87 2.05 -12.85
C VAL A 412 8.76 2.59 -13.75
N LYS A 413 9.03 3.51 -14.70
CA LYS A 413 8.00 4.02 -15.63
C LYS A 413 7.61 3.02 -16.73
N ASN A 414 8.49 2.10 -17.10
CA ASN A 414 8.25 1.15 -18.19
C ASN A 414 7.79 -0.24 -17.72
N CYS A 415 7.37 -0.35 -16.45
CA CYS A 415 6.95 -1.61 -15.83
C CYS A 415 8.07 -2.68 -15.85
N PHE A 416 9.31 -2.25 -15.61
CA PHE A 416 10.51 -3.09 -15.54
C PHE A 416 10.77 -3.88 -16.84
N ALA A 417 10.42 -3.28 -17.99
CA ALA A 417 10.69 -3.82 -19.30
C ALA A 417 12.14 -3.51 -19.71
N GLY A 418 13.08 -4.36 -19.31
CA GLY A 418 14.48 -4.27 -19.75
C GLY A 418 15.51 -4.59 -18.68
N GLN A 419 16.70 -4.04 -18.87
CA GLN A 419 17.84 -4.18 -17.97
C GLN A 419 18.09 -2.85 -17.25
N PRO A 420 18.49 -2.85 -15.97
CA PRO A 420 18.76 -1.62 -15.25
C PRO A 420 19.97 -0.89 -15.82
N SER A 421 19.85 0.44 -15.91
CA SER A 421 20.93 1.34 -16.33
C SER A 421 21.74 1.90 -15.15
N VAL A 422 21.23 1.73 -13.93
CA VAL A 422 21.85 2.17 -12.69
C VAL A 422 22.52 1.00 -11.96
N ASN A 423 23.51 1.30 -11.12
CA ASN A 423 24.20 0.30 -10.31
C ASN A 423 24.28 0.74 -8.85
N ILE A 424 23.74 -0.08 -7.96
CA ILE A 424 23.71 0.07 -6.51
C ILE A 424 24.79 -0.81 -5.88
N ASP A 425 25.81 -0.19 -5.30
CA ASP A 425 27.02 -0.87 -4.81
C ASP A 425 26.82 -1.54 -3.42
N SER A 426 25.64 -1.46 -2.80
CA SER A 426 25.41 -1.88 -1.42
C SER A 426 25.77 -3.35 -1.12
N ALA A 427 25.44 -4.27 -2.04
CA ALA A 427 25.79 -5.68 -1.88
C ALA A 427 27.31 -5.91 -1.92
N GLN A 428 27.98 -5.27 -2.87
CA GLN A 428 29.44 -5.32 -3.01
C GLN A 428 30.16 -4.61 -1.84
N MET A 429 29.60 -3.50 -1.32
CA MET A 429 30.09 -2.85 -0.10
C MET A 429 30.04 -3.82 1.10
N ALA A 430 28.94 -4.54 1.27
CA ALA A 430 28.81 -5.54 2.33
C ALA A 430 29.81 -6.68 2.16
N LYS A 431 29.99 -7.18 0.92
CA LYS A 431 30.99 -8.20 0.60
C LYS A 431 32.40 -7.79 0.99
N ARG A 432 32.87 -6.63 0.53
CA ARG A 432 34.19 -6.10 0.88
C ARG A 432 34.38 -5.99 2.40
N TRP A 433 33.35 -5.54 3.12
CA TRP A 433 33.38 -5.42 4.58
C TRP A 433 33.57 -6.75 5.30
N PHE A 434 32.83 -7.80 4.92
CA PHE A 434 32.96 -9.12 5.54
C PHE A 434 34.28 -9.81 5.16
N GLU A 435 34.72 -9.73 3.91
CA GLU A 435 36.00 -10.27 3.46
C GLU A 435 37.19 -9.63 4.19
N GLU A 436 37.18 -8.31 4.36
CA GLU A 436 38.21 -7.61 5.14
C GLU A 436 38.24 -8.04 6.61
N LYS A 437 37.07 -8.24 7.22
CA LYS A 437 36.96 -8.71 8.60
C LYS A 437 37.53 -10.12 8.75
N GLU A 438 37.17 -11.04 7.86
CA GLU A 438 37.69 -12.41 7.88
C GLU A 438 39.20 -12.44 7.64
N SER A 439 39.71 -11.64 6.69
CA SER A 439 41.16 -11.50 6.47
C SER A 439 41.89 -11.00 7.72
N LYS A 440 41.33 -10.01 8.45
CA LYS A 440 41.91 -9.50 9.70
C LYS A 440 41.85 -10.53 10.83
N ARG A 441 40.81 -11.38 10.88
CA ARG A 441 40.69 -12.47 11.86
C ARG A 441 41.69 -13.58 11.60
N GLN A 442 41.97 -13.91 10.35
CA GLN A 442 42.98 -14.92 9.97
C GLN A 442 44.43 -14.47 10.18
N LYS A 443 44.68 -13.15 10.21
CA LYS A 443 46.00 -12.56 10.47
C LYS A 443 46.30 -12.36 11.96
N LYS A 444 45.31 -12.51 12.84
CA LYS A 444 45.45 -12.52 14.29
C LYS A 444 45.57 -13.95 14.78
#